data_AF-E2S789-F1
#
_entry.id   AF-E2S789-F1
#
_cell.length_a   1.000
_cell.length_b   1.000
_cell.length_c   1.000
_cell.angle_alpha   90.00
_cell.angle_beta   90.00
_cell.angle_gamma   90.00
#
_symmetry.space_group_name_H-M   'P 1'
#
loop_
_entity.id
_entity.type
_entity.pdbx_description
1 polymer ?
#
loop_
_entity_poly.entity_id
_entity_poly.type
_entity_poly.pdbx_seq_one_letter_code
_entity_poly.pdbx_strand_id
1 'polypeptide(L)'
;MVAASRSLKKRQELRQHLEEEQRKLRDRKKKLNSLLSLIDQREKLDEKIGEASQEIIDLGESKELVRELVGVSQRDFNDMLGAAGDSSPSPQDSSRDDESHAGNEESQDNDEAASALRAAGGEDDHDSDDQ
;
A
#
# COMPACT_ATOMS: atom_id res chain seq x y z
N MET A 1 1.64 -6.20 60.24
CA MET A 1 0.52 -5.74 59.37
C MET A 1 0.86 -4.58 58.43
N VAL A 2 1.79 -3.67 58.74
CA VAL A 2 2.06 -2.45 57.93
C VAL A 2 2.68 -2.72 56.54
N ALA A 3 3.52 -3.76 56.38
CA ALA A 3 4.18 -4.07 55.11
C ALA A 3 3.21 -4.62 54.03
N ALA A 4 2.19 -5.39 54.45
CA ALA A 4 1.15 -5.90 53.54
C ALA A 4 0.26 -4.78 52.98
N SER A 5 -0.03 -3.76 53.79
CA SER A 5 -0.79 -2.57 53.36
C SER A 5 -0.01 -1.72 52.34
N ARG A 6 1.31 -1.58 52.50
CA ARG A 6 2.17 -0.86 51.55
C ARG A 6 2.27 -1.59 50.20
N SER A 7 2.32 -2.92 50.19
CA SER A 7 2.39 -3.70 48.94
C SER A 7 1.05 -3.74 48.18
N LEU A 8 -0.07 -3.66 48.89
CA LEU A 8 -1.41 -3.50 48.29
C LEU A 8 -1.56 -2.13 47.61
N LYS A 9 -1.15 -1.05 48.29
CA LYS A 9 -1.22 0.31 47.72
C LYS A 9 -0.39 0.45 46.44
N LYS A 10 0.84 -0.04 46.43
CA LYS A 10 1.70 -0.06 45.22
C LYS A 10 1.08 -0.84 44.06
N ARG A 11 0.43 -1.97 44.34
CA ARG A 11 -0.29 -2.75 43.30
C ARG A 11 -1.51 -2.01 42.77
N GLN A 12 -2.20 -1.25 43.60
CA GLN A 12 -3.33 -0.43 43.15
C GLN A 12 -2.88 0.74 42.26
N GLU A 13 -1.79 1.42 42.64
CA GLU A 13 -1.18 2.49 41.83
C GLU A 13 -0.72 1.96 40.46
N LEU A 14 -0.06 0.79 40.42
CA LEU A 14 0.32 0.13 39.16
C LEU A 14 -0.89 -0.20 38.27
N ARG A 15 -1.99 -0.69 38.85
CA ARG A 15 -3.22 -0.98 38.10
C ARG A 15 -3.84 0.27 37.52
N GLN A 16 -3.90 1.35 38.29
CA GLN A 16 -4.41 2.64 37.83
C GLN A 16 -3.57 3.19 36.67
N HIS A 17 -2.24 3.15 36.79
CA HIS A 17 -1.34 3.58 35.73
C HIS A 17 -1.53 2.78 34.44
N LEU A 18 -1.63 1.45 34.54
CA LEU A 18 -1.86 0.57 33.40
C LEU A 18 -3.21 0.88 32.73
N GLU A 19 -4.27 1.07 33.51
CA GLU A 19 -5.59 1.43 32.99
C GLU A 19 -5.58 2.79 32.26
N GLU A 20 -4.88 3.78 32.82
CA GLU A 20 -4.69 5.08 32.18
C GLU A 20 -3.91 4.97 30.86
N GLU A 21 -2.85 4.18 30.82
CA GLU A 21 -2.09 3.94 29.59
C GLU A 21 -2.92 3.22 28.54
N GLN A 22 -3.68 2.20 28.91
CA GLN A 22 -4.60 1.53 27.98
C GLN A 22 -5.69 2.47 27.47
N ARG A 23 -6.20 3.37 28.30
CA ARG A 23 -7.14 4.41 27.86
C ARG A 23 -6.48 5.35 26.85
N LYS A 24 -5.28 5.86 27.16
CA LYS A 24 -4.51 6.71 26.23
C LYS A 24 -4.22 6.00 24.91
N LEU A 25 -3.89 4.71 24.94
CA LEU A 25 -3.68 3.90 23.73
C LEU A 25 -4.95 3.75 22.90
N ARG A 26 -6.11 3.47 23.54
CA ARG A 26 -7.40 3.40 22.84
C ARG A 26 -7.77 4.73 22.20
N ASP A 27 -7.57 5.84 22.91
CA ASP A 27 -7.86 7.18 22.39
C ASP A 27 -6.96 7.53 21.19
N ARG A 28 -5.65 7.20 21.27
CA ARG A 28 -4.71 7.35 20.15
C ARG A 28 -5.13 6.50 18.95
N LYS A 29 -5.47 5.22 19.16
CA LYS A 29 -5.95 4.33 18.09
C LYS A 29 -7.20 4.89 17.42
N LYS A 30 -8.16 5.40 18.20
CA LYS A 30 -9.39 6.00 17.66
C LYS A 30 -9.08 7.23 16.79
N LYS A 31 -8.16 8.10 17.25
CA LYS A 31 -7.72 9.27 16.46
C LYS A 31 -7.06 8.85 15.15
N LEU A 32 -6.16 7.87 15.18
CA LEU A 32 -5.50 7.36 13.97
C LEU A 32 -6.50 6.76 12.99
N ASN A 33 -7.44 5.94 13.45
CA ASN A 33 -8.48 5.38 12.57
C ASN A 33 -9.34 6.48 11.94
N SER A 34 -9.64 7.54 12.68
CA SER A 34 -10.37 8.70 12.12
C SER A 34 -9.59 9.40 11.02
N LEU A 35 -8.26 9.50 11.14
CA LEU A 35 -7.40 10.11 10.11
C LEU A 35 -7.28 9.21 8.87
N LEU A 36 -7.13 7.90 9.07
CA LEU A 36 -7.10 6.93 7.97
C LEU A 36 -8.41 6.98 7.16
N SER A 37 -9.56 7.08 7.83
CA SER A 37 -10.84 7.24 7.13
C SER A 37 -10.93 8.52 6.29
N LEU A 38 -10.19 9.58 6.64
CA LEU A 38 -10.14 10.79 5.81
C LEU A 38 -9.29 10.60 4.56
N ILE A 39 -8.27 9.74 4.62
CA ILE A 39 -7.45 9.38 3.45
C ILE A 39 -8.31 8.60 2.44
N ASP A 40 -9.07 7.60 2.90
CA ASP A 40 -9.99 6.84 2.04
C ASP A 40 -11.04 7.76 1.38
N GLN A 41 -11.52 8.78 2.11
CA GLN A 41 -12.45 9.76 1.57
C GLN A 41 -11.78 10.67 0.54
N ARG A 42 -10.52 11.07 0.78
CA ARG A 42 -9.74 11.87 -0.17
C ARG A 42 -9.50 11.10 -1.46
N GLU A 43 -9.13 9.83 -1.40
CA GLU A 43 -8.93 8.99 -2.60
C GLU A 43 -10.20 8.91 -3.46
N LYS A 44 -11.37 8.74 -2.84
CA LYS A 44 -12.66 8.77 -3.54
C LYS A 44 -13.01 10.14 -4.13
N LEU A 45 -12.54 11.23 -3.52
CA LEU A 45 -12.72 12.57 -4.07
C LEU A 45 -11.81 12.78 -5.28
N ASP A 46 -10.55 12.33 -5.19
CA ASP A 46 -9.59 12.39 -6.28
C ASP A 46 -10.10 11.63 -7.52
N GLU A 47 -10.71 10.45 -7.34
CA GLU A 47 -11.37 9.69 -8.42
C GLU A 47 -12.48 10.51 -9.11
N LYS A 48 -13.41 11.07 -8.33
CA LYS A 48 -14.51 11.89 -8.86
C LYS A 48 -14.04 13.18 -9.54
N ILE A 49 -12.99 13.80 -9.01
CA ILE A 49 -12.37 14.96 -9.64
C ILE A 49 -11.76 14.54 -10.98
N GLY A 50 -11.11 13.37 -11.05
CA GLY A 50 -10.62 12.78 -12.29
C GLY A 50 -11.74 12.58 -13.32
N GLU A 51 -12.84 11.94 -12.92
CA GLU A 51 -14.01 11.70 -13.79
C GLU A 51 -14.57 13.03 -14.34
N ALA A 52 -14.87 13.99 -13.45
CA ALA A 52 -15.38 15.30 -13.87
C ALA A 52 -14.37 16.07 -14.73
N SER A 53 -13.07 15.93 -14.45
CA SER A 53 -12.03 16.56 -15.27
C SER A 53 -11.99 15.97 -16.68
N GLN A 54 -12.14 14.64 -16.80
CA GLN A 54 -12.20 13.96 -18.09
C GLN A 54 -13.43 14.40 -18.87
N GLU A 55 -14.61 14.48 -18.24
CA GLU A 55 -15.83 14.97 -18.88
C GLU A 55 -15.65 16.40 -19.44
N ILE A 56 -15.00 17.30 -18.69
CA ILE A 56 -14.75 18.67 -19.15
C ILE A 56 -13.76 18.70 -20.32
N ILE A 57 -12.73 17.85 -20.30
CA ILE A 57 -11.79 17.71 -21.42
C ILE A 57 -12.50 17.17 -22.66
N ASP A 58 -13.37 16.18 -22.51
CA ASP A 58 -14.14 15.58 -23.60
C ASP A 58 -15.14 16.58 -24.22
N LEU A 59 -15.61 17.56 -23.44
CA LEU A 59 -16.40 18.70 -23.92
C LEU A 59 -15.58 19.71 -24.75
N GLY A 60 -14.25 19.57 -24.79
CA GLY A 60 -13.36 20.35 -25.64
C GLY A 60 -12.48 21.36 -24.92
N GLU A 61 -12.50 21.39 -23.57
CA GLU A 61 -11.58 22.24 -22.81
C GLU A 61 -10.16 21.67 -22.80
N SER A 62 -9.17 22.55 -22.68
CA SER A 62 -7.77 22.10 -22.63
C SER A 62 -7.44 21.43 -21.30
N LYS A 63 -6.65 20.36 -21.37
CA LYS A 63 -6.17 19.64 -20.20
C LYS A 63 -5.42 20.55 -19.22
N GLU A 64 -4.72 21.55 -19.73
CA GLU A 64 -4.01 22.56 -18.95
C GLU A 64 -4.95 23.45 -18.13
N LEU A 65 -6.06 23.91 -18.73
CA LEU A 65 -7.04 24.76 -18.06
C LEU A 65 -7.75 24.00 -16.95
N VAL A 66 -8.17 22.76 -17.22
CA VAL A 66 -8.83 21.92 -16.22
C VAL A 66 -7.88 21.60 -15.06
N ARG A 67 -6.61 21.27 -15.35
CA ARG A 67 -5.58 21.08 -14.30
C ARG A 67 -5.41 22.33 -13.45
N GLU A 68 -5.33 23.50 -14.07
CA GLU A 68 -5.18 24.78 -13.36
C GLU A 68 -6.39 25.05 -12.44
N LEU A 69 -7.60 24.73 -12.91
CA LEU A 69 -8.83 24.86 -12.12
C LEU A 69 -8.84 23.94 -10.89
N VAL A 70 -8.38 22.69 -11.06
CA VAL A 70 -8.26 21.74 -9.94
C VAL A 70 -7.14 22.16 -8.98
N GLY A 71 -6.12 22.87 -9.47
CA GLY A 71 -5.06 23.46 -8.65
C GLY A 71 -4.03 22.45 -8.13
N VAL A 72 -3.76 21.40 -8.90
CA VAL A 72 -2.84 20.32 -8.54
C VAL A 72 -1.63 20.25 -9.46
N SER A 73 -0.61 19.48 -9.07
CA SER A 73 0.54 19.24 -9.93
C SER A 73 0.14 18.45 -11.19
N GLN A 74 0.95 18.55 -12.25
CA GLN A 74 0.72 17.78 -13.47
C GLN A 74 0.72 16.27 -13.22
N ARG A 75 1.55 15.81 -12.28
CA ARG A 75 1.60 14.40 -11.88
C ARG A 75 0.29 13.98 -11.23
N ASP A 76 -0.13 14.68 -10.17
CA ASP A 76 -1.33 14.31 -9.43
C ASP A 76 -2.59 14.40 -10.31
N PHE A 77 -2.62 15.38 -11.23
CA PHE A 77 -3.69 15.49 -12.22
C PHE A 77 -3.75 14.30 -13.18
N ASN A 78 -2.59 13.82 -13.65
CA ASN A 78 -2.54 12.63 -14.49
C ASN A 78 -2.93 11.36 -13.71
N ASP A 79 -2.52 11.27 -12.44
CA ASP A 79 -2.90 10.14 -11.57
C ASP A 79 -4.43 10.11 -11.36
N MET A 80 -5.06 11.27 -11.14
CA MET A 80 -6.52 11.40 -11.03
C MET A 80 -7.26 11.02 -12.33
N LEU A 81 -6.77 11.47 -13.49
CA LEU A 81 -7.36 11.10 -14.79
C LEU A 81 -7.19 9.59 -15.09
N GLY A 82 -6.05 9.00 -14.72
CA GLY A 82 -5.79 7.58 -14.88
C GLY A 82 -6.72 6.72 -14.03
N ALA A 83 -6.97 7.12 -12.78
CA ALA A 83 -7.92 6.44 -11.90
C ALA A 83 -9.36 6.44 -12.44
N ALA A 84 -9.77 7.52 -13.13
CA ALA A 84 -11.10 7.61 -13.75
C ALA A 84 -11.25 6.71 -14.99
N GLY A 85 -10.16 6.45 -15.73
CA GLY A 85 -10.18 5.64 -16.95
C GLY A 85 -10.43 4.15 -16.70
N ASP A 86 -10.03 3.62 -15.55
CA ASP A 86 -10.26 2.21 -15.17
C ASP A 86 -11.70 1.92 -14.73
N SER A 87 -12.46 2.97 -14.37
CA SER A 87 -13.86 2.87 -13.93
C SER A 87 -14.88 2.93 -15.09
N SER A 88 -14.44 3.23 -16.31
CA SER A 88 -15.30 3.31 -17.50
C SER A 88 -15.18 2.03 -18.35
N PRO A 89 -16.28 1.36 -18.73
CA PRO A 89 -16.23 0.21 -19.62
C PRO A 89 -15.84 0.70 -21.01
N SER A 90 -14.54 0.68 -21.30
CA SER A 90 -14.03 0.96 -22.64
C SER A 90 -14.64 -0.06 -23.62
N PRO A 91 -15.37 0.37 -24.67
CA PRO A 91 -15.71 -0.52 -25.76
C PRO A 91 -14.39 -0.90 -26.46
N GLN A 92 -14.22 -2.19 -26.69
CA GLN A 92 -13.08 -2.76 -27.42
C GLN A 92 -12.76 -1.94 -28.67
N ASP A 93 -11.49 -1.53 -28.82
CA ASP A 93 -10.92 -1.41 -30.17
C ASP A 93 -9.80 -2.43 -30.32
N SER A 94 -9.97 -3.23 -31.36
CA SER A 94 -9.20 -4.41 -31.69
C SER A 94 -8.34 -4.06 -32.89
N SER A 95 -7.04 -3.87 -32.70
CA SER A 95 -6.08 -3.96 -33.79
C SER A 95 -4.69 -4.26 -33.23
N ARG A 96 -4.52 -5.51 -32.81
CA ARG A 96 -3.19 -6.10 -32.67
C ARG A 96 -2.69 -6.38 -34.08
N ASP A 97 -2.12 -5.34 -34.70
CA ASP A 97 -1.50 -5.49 -36.01
C ASP A 97 -0.26 -6.37 -35.90
N ASP A 98 -0.29 -7.36 -36.77
CA ASP A 98 0.67 -8.40 -37.07
C ASP A 98 1.75 -7.81 -37.98
N GLU A 99 2.97 -7.65 -37.48
CA GLU A 99 4.15 -7.42 -38.33
C GLU A 99 5.24 -8.39 -37.91
N SER A 100 5.18 -9.56 -38.54
CA SER A 100 6.24 -10.55 -38.60
C SER A 100 7.47 -9.98 -39.30
N HIS A 101 8.64 -10.00 -38.64
CA HIS A 101 9.90 -10.01 -39.38
C HIS A 101 10.64 -11.33 -39.11
N ALA A 102 10.49 -12.22 -40.09
CA ALA A 102 11.21 -13.46 -40.22
C ALA A 102 12.68 -13.22 -40.67
N GLY A 103 13.54 -14.16 -40.26
CA GLY A 103 14.86 -14.45 -40.84
C GLY A 103 16.03 -13.91 -40.00
N ASN A 104 17.06 -14.68 -39.66
CA ASN A 104 17.46 -16.00 -40.12
C ASN A 104 18.66 -16.50 -39.28
N GLU A 105 18.73 -17.82 -39.07
CA GLU A 105 19.94 -18.67 -38.95
C GLU A 105 21.00 -18.37 -37.86
N GLU A 106 21.64 -19.33 -37.18
CA GLU A 106 21.51 -20.77 -36.99
C GLU A 106 22.62 -21.15 -35.98
N SER A 107 22.41 -22.24 -35.23
CA SER A 107 23.46 -23.10 -34.63
C SER A 107 24.29 -22.55 -33.45
N GLN A 108 24.18 -23.18 -32.28
CA GLN A 108 25.11 -24.24 -31.86
C GLN A 108 24.81 -24.72 -30.43
N ASP A 109 24.42 -26.00 -30.38
CA ASP A 109 24.91 -27.06 -29.50
C ASP A 109 24.69 -27.02 -27.97
N ASN A 110 24.10 -28.13 -27.53
CA ASN A 110 23.89 -28.60 -26.17
C ASN A 110 25.22 -28.81 -25.41
N ASP A 111 25.16 -28.66 -24.08
CA ASP A 111 25.78 -29.56 -23.09
C ASP A 111 25.25 -29.12 -21.70
N GLU A 112 24.36 -29.87 -21.04
CA GLU A 112 24.66 -31.06 -20.22
C GLU A 112 25.49 -30.74 -18.96
N ALA A 113 24.79 -30.58 -17.82
CA ALA A 113 25.19 -31.00 -16.46
C ALA A 113 24.23 -30.34 -15.44
N ALA A 114 23.18 -31.00 -14.96
CA ALA A 114 23.20 -32.00 -13.89
C ALA A 114 23.69 -31.45 -12.53
N SER A 115 22.73 -31.31 -11.60
CA SER A 115 22.74 -31.76 -10.18
C SER A 115 22.13 -30.71 -9.25
N ALA A 116 20.85 -30.88 -8.86
CA ALA A 116 20.42 -31.53 -7.60
C ALA A 116 20.51 -30.55 -6.40
N LEU A 117 19.42 -29.94 -5.91
CA LEU A 117 18.34 -30.55 -5.10
C LEU A 117 18.80 -31.70 -4.18
N ARG A 118 19.09 -31.37 -2.91
CA ARG A 118 18.74 -32.11 -1.67
C ARG A 118 19.29 -31.36 -0.45
N ALA A 119 18.43 -30.89 0.45
CA ALA A 119 17.90 -31.59 1.63
C ALA A 119 18.85 -31.44 2.84
N ALA A 120 18.45 -30.74 3.91
CA ALA A 120 17.72 -31.28 5.08
C ALA A 120 18.66 -31.75 6.21
N GLY A 121 18.34 -31.33 7.44
CA GLY A 121 19.00 -31.71 8.70
C GLY A 121 19.66 -30.48 9.34
N GLY A 122 19.28 -29.99 10.52
CA GLY A 122 18.60 -30.62 11.66
C GLY A 122 19.48 -30.39 12.89
N GLU A 123 18.91 -29.76 13.93
CA GLU A 123 19.32 -29.84 15.37
C GLU A 123 20.73 -29.26 15.71
N ASP A 124 21.01 -28.56 16.82
CA ASP A 124 20.41 -28.50 18.15
C ASP A 124 20.79 -27.17 18.86
N ASP A 125 19.95 -26.81 19.84
CA ASP A 125 20.25 -25.88 20.94
C ASP A 125 21.47 -26.32 21.76
N HIS A 126 22.27 -25.37 22.27
CA HIS A 126 22.85 -25.47 23.62
C HIS A 126 23.35 -24.11 24.17
N ASP A 127 22.99 -23.87 25.43
CA ASP A 127 23.29 -22.78 26.35
C ASP A 127 24.77 -22.50 26.69
N SER A 128 24.96 -21.35 27.35
CA SER A 128 26.06 -20.94 28.28
C SER A 128 27.42 -20.53 27.65
N ASP A 129 28.19 -19.56 28.15
CA ASP A 129 28.22 -18.87 29.44
C ASP A 129 29.08 -17.58 29.34
N ASP A 130 29.03 -16.78 30.42
CA ASP A 130 29.86 -15.61 30.77
C ASP A 130 31.34 -15.63 30.34
N GLN A 131 31.83 -14.46 29.90
CA GLN A 131 33.12 -13.87 30.35
C GLN A 131 33.25 -12.38 30.00
#